data_AF-A0A942LKE3-F1
#
_entry.id   AF-A0A942LKE3-F1
#
_cell.length_a   1.000
_cell.length_b   1.000
_cell.length_c   1.000
_cell.angle_alpha   90.00
_cell.angle_beta   90.00
_cell.angle_gamma   90.00
#
_symmetry.space_group_name_H-M   'P 1'
#
loop_
_entity.id
_entity.type
_entity.pdbx_description
1 polymer ?
#
loop_
_entity_poly.entity_id
_entity_poly.type
_entity_poly.pdbx_seq_one_letter_code
_entity_poly.pdbx_strand_id
1 'polypeptide(L)'
;MIYYLATPYSGDKLSKMRHRYVFALIVSEELRKKGYVVYSPIIHWHVQTQLFNLPPEASFWEVQNNAMIEVCGGIIIPSIPQWELSEGVVDELADFQTAGKEIIFYEPEAKYKAEKNRFRSSIVVSYQDIVDVVSKAVGIEKENTLSKKQTRRIADARHLARYIFMIMNSHITYPEAGRLMGTDHSTICHSLTFCDDRLNSVAKDKKFIAVKENALKILSEQKEL
;
A
#
# COMPACT_ATOMS: atom_id res chain seq x y z
N MET A 1 -17.90 20.89 -9.34
CA MET A 1 -16.49 21.30 -9.41
C MET A 1 -15.64 20.20 -8.80
N ILE A 2 -14.51 19.83 -9.42
CA ILE A 2 -13.62 18.76 -8.94
C ILE A 2 -12.39 19.41 -8.28
N TYR A 3 -11.96 18.86 -7.15
CA TYR A 3 -10.77 19.29 -6.44
C TYR A 3 -9.67 18.24 -6.52
N TYR A 4 -8.43 18.71 -6.69
CA TYR A 4 -7.23 17.89 -6.62
C TYR A 4 -6.78 17.76 -5.17
N LEU A 5 -6.69 16.54 -4.66
CA LEU A 5 -6.23 16.25 -3.29
C LEU A 5 -4.73 15.97 -3.31
N ALA A 6 -3.95 17.01 -3.04
CA ALA A 6 -2.49 16.93 -2.98
C ALA A 6 -2.06 16.45 -1.60
N THR A 7 -1.34 15.32 -1.58
CA THR A 7 -0.82 14.73 -0.34
C THR A 7 0.62 14.29 -0.59
N PRO A 8 1.53 14.39 0.38
CA PRO A 8 2.91 13.91 0.19
C PRO A 8 2.93 12.41 -0.07
N TYR A 9 3.69 11.91 -1.06
CA TYR A 9 3.80 10.47 -1.37
C TYR A 9 5.18 9.87 -1.05
N SER A 10 6.24 10.48 -1.58
CA SER A 10 7.62 9.99 -1.54
C SER A 10 8.21 9.95 -0.13
N GLY A 11 8.61 8.78 0.34
CA GLY A 11 9.38 8.64 1.58
C GLY A 11 10.31 7.44 1.51
N ASP A 12 11.44 7.50 2.19
CA ASP A 12 12.57 6.54 2.09
C ASP A 12 12.23 5.06 2.35
N LYS A 13 10.98 4.74 2.72
CA LYS A 13 10.52 3.38 3.01
C LYS A 13 9.11 3.17 2.50
N LEU A 14 8.83 1.98 1.95
CA LEU A 14 7.49 1.54 1.52
C LEU A 14 6.41 1.71 2.61
N SER A 15 6.78 1.57 3.89
CA SER A 15 5.88 1.82 5.01
C SER A 15 5.39 3.27 5.09
N LYS A 16 6.23 4.25 4.72
CA LYS A 16 5.87 5.67 4.68
C LYS A 16 4.89 5.93 3.52
N MET A 17 5.15 5.37 2.34
CA MET A 17 4.27 5.50 1.17
C MET A 17 2.87 4.93 1.45
N ARG A 18 2.80 3.77 2.10
CA ARG A 18 1.53 3.16 2.49
C ARG A 18 0.76 3.98 3.53
N HIS A 19 1.44 4.56 4.52
CA HIS A 19 0.78 5.45 5.48
C HIS A 19 0.20 6.68 4.79
N ARG A 20 0.91 7.23 3.81
CA ARG A 20 0.45 8.38 3.02
C ARG A 20 -0.74 8.03 2.12
N TYR A 21 -0.74 6.84 1.53
CA TYR A 21 -1.91 6.31 0.82
C TYR A 21 -3.14 6.18 1.72
N VAL A 22 -3.02 5.56 2.90
CA VAL A 22 -4.13 5.43 3.85
C VAL A 22 -4.59 6.80 4.36
N PHE A 23 -3.67 7.73 4.59
CA PHE A 23 -4.01 9.11 4.95
C PHE A 23 -4.83 9.79 3.85
N ALA A 24 -4.41 9.68 2.58
CA ALA A 24 -5.16 10.20 1.45
C ALA A 24 -6.56 9.59 1.38
N LEU A 25 -6.72 8.28 1.58
CA LEU A 25 -8.02 7.61 1.63
C LEU A 25 -8.96 8.21 2.69
N ILE A 26 -8.46 8.36 3.93
CA ILE A 26 -9.24 8.91 5.06
C ILE A 26 -9.70 10.34 4.75
N VAL A 27 -8.75 11.21 4.35
CA VAL A 27 -9.08 12.61 4.03
C VAL A 27 -10.05 12.69 2.87
N SER A 28 -9.86 11.86 1.85
CA SER A 28 -10.75 11.78 0.70
C SER A 28 -12.18 11.36 1.09
N GLU A 29 -12.34 10.43 2.04
CA GLU A 29 -13.64 10.05 2.60
C GLU A 29 -14.28 11.21 3.38
N GLU A 30 -13.53 11.89 4.24
CA GLU A 30 -14.02 13.04 5.00
C GLU A 30 -14.52 14.17 4.08
N LEU A 31 -13.74 14.52 3.06
CA LEU A 31 -14.09 15.54 2.07
C LEU A 31 -15.34 15.16 1.30
N ARG A 32 -15.48 13.89 0.87
CA ARG A 32 -16.70 13.41 0.20
C ARG A 32 -17.93 13.51 1.09
N LYS A 33 -17.82 13.19 2.38
CA LYS A 33 -18.92 13.35 3.35
C LYS A 33 -19.35 14.80 3.53
N LYS A 34 -18.43 15.75 3.31
CA LYS A 34 -18.70 17.20 3.32
C LYS A 34 -19.19 17.73 1.96
N GLY A 35 -19.38 16.87 0.95
CA GLY A 35 -19.91 17.23 -0.36
C GLY A 35 -18.86 17.61 -1.41
N TYR A 36 -17.57 17.50 -1.10
CA TYR A 36 -16.51 17.76 -2.08
C TYR A 36 -16.37 16.59 -3.06
N VAL A 37 -16.18 16.90 -4.34
CA VAL A 37 -15.78 15.94 -5.37
C VAL A 37 -14.26 16.00 -5.49
N VAL A 38 -13.57 14.93 -5.10
CA VAL A 38 -12.10 14.90 -5.00
C VAL A 38 -11.46 13.84 -5.89
N TYR A 39 -10.42 14.24 -6.61
CA TYR A 39 -9.46 13.36 -7.27
C TYR A 39 -8.17 13.32 -6.45
N SER A 40 -7.56 12.14 -6.28
CA SER A 40 -6.28 12.00 -5.57
C SER A 40 -5.35 11.10 -6.37
N PRO A 41 -4.20 11.61 -6.87
CA PRO A 41 -3.23 10.81 -7.60
C PRO A 41 -2.71 9.65 -6.78
N ILE A 42 -2.45 9.86 -5.48
CA ILE A 42 -1.99 8.80 -4.58
C ILE A 42 -3.02 7.67 -4.52
N ILE A 43 -4.30 7.98 -4.29
CA ILE A 43 -5.33 6.94 -4.21
C ILE A 43 -5.44 6.19 -5.54
N HIS A 44 -5.37 6.93 -6.65
CA HIS A 44 -5.57 6.39 -7.99
C HIS A 44 -4.43 5.48 -8.42
N TRP A 45 -3.18 5.88 -8.17
CA TRP A 45 -2.01 5.20 -8.72
C TRP A 45 -1.30 4.28 -7.73
N HIS A 46 -1.42 4.46 -6.41
CA HIS A 46 -0.64 3.70 -5.42
C HIS A 46 -0.70 2.18 -5.65
N VAL A 47 -1.90 1.62 -5.81
CA VAL A 47 -2.06 0.17 -6.02
C VAL A 47 -1.40 -0.28 -7.31
N GLN A 48 -1.57 0.46 -8.41
CA GLN A 48 -0.95 0.15 -9.69
C GLN A 48 0.59 0.25 -9.62
N THR A 49 1.12 1.30 -8.98
CA THR A 49 2.55 1.48 -8.75
C THR A 49 3.13 0.27 -8.03
N GLN A 50 2.45 -0.24 -7.00
CA GLN A 50 2.90 -1.42 -6.26
C GLN A 50 2.76 -2.72 -7.06
N LEU A 51 1.64 -2.93 -7.75
CA LEU A 51 1.37 -4.18 -8.48
C LEU A 51 2.29 -4.38 -9.69
N PHE A 52 2.65 -3.29 -10.37
CA PHE A 52 3.45 -3.33 -11.60
C PHE A 52 4.86 -2.77 -11.43
N ASN A 53 5.28 -2.50 -10.18
CA ASN A 53 6.60 -1.96 -9.85
C ASN A 53 6.94 -0.71 -10.68
N LEU A 54 5.99 0.22 -10.77
CA LEU A 54 6.19 1.47 -11.49
C LEU A 54 7.03 2.46 -10.65
N PRO A 55 7.75 3.39 -11.31
CA PRO A 55 8.51 4.43 -10.61
C PRO A 55 7.60 5.26 -9.69
N PRO A 56 7.92 5.42 -8.39
CA PRO A 56 7.13 6.25 -7.46
C PRO A 56 7.42 7.75 -7.56
N GLU A 57 8.41 8.16 -8.35
CA GLU A 57 8.88 9.53 -8.49
C GLU A 57 7.85 10.41 -9.20
N ALA A 58 7.68 11.64 -8.73
CA ALA A 58 6.68 12.58 -9.26
C ALA A 58 6.86 12.85 -10.77
N SER A 59 8.10 12.90 -11.25
CA SER A 59 8.43 13.11 -12.67
C SER A 59 7.87 12.04 -13.60
N PHE A 60 7.73 10.79 -13.14
CA PHE A 60 7.12 9.73 -13.94
C PHE A 60 5.61 9.96 -14.14
N TRP A 61 4.96 10.61 -13.17
CA TRP A 61 3.51 10.83 -13.13
C TRP A 61 3.08 12.24 -13.58
N GLU A 62 4.05 13.07 -13.98
CA GLU A 62 3.85 14.48 -14.29
C GLU A 62 2.77 14.70 -15.36
N VAL A 63 2.80 13.93 -16.45
CA VAL A 63 1.83 14.06 -17.55
C VAL A 63 0.40 13.80 -17.06
N GLN A 64 0.21 12.76 -16.24
CA GLN A 64 -1.11 12.41 -15.69
C GLN A 64 -1.55 13.44 -14.65
N ASN A 65 -0.63 13.93 -13.81
CA ASN A 65 -0.92 14.94 -12.81
C ASN A 65 -1.34 16.24 -13.49
N ASN A 66 -0.57 16.73 -14.46
CA ASN A 66 -0.84 17.97 -15.20
C ASN A 66 -2.19 17.93 -15.91
N ALA A 67 -2.52 16.82 -16.57
CA ALA A 67 -3.85 16.65 -17.18
C ALA A 67 -4.99 16.78 -16.17
N MET A 68 -4.80 16.30 -14.94
CA MET A 68 -5.79 16.42 -13.88
C MET A 68 -5.78 17.81 -13.23
N ILE A 69 -4.63 18.47 -13.13
CA ILE A 69 -4.51 19.87 -12.69
C ILE A 69 -5.32 20.76 -13.61
N GLU A 70 -5.22 20.59 -14.94
CA GLU A 70 -5.99 21.35 -15.93
C GLU A 70 -7.51 21.25 -15.72
N VAL A 71 -8.00 20.05 -15.43
CA VAL A 71 -9.44 19.75 -15.28
C VAL A 71 -9.99 20.17 -13.90
N CYS A 72 -9.18 20.11 -12.84
CA CYS A 72 -9.63 20.45 -11.49
C CYS A 72 -9.88 21.97 -11.37
N GLY A 73 -10.92 22.35 -10.63
CA GLY A 73 -11.25 23.75 -10.35
C GLY A 73 -10.46 24.34 -9.17
N GLY A 74 -9.82 23.48 -8.39
CA GLY A 74 -8.99 23.87 -7.26
C GLY A 74 -8.21 22.70 -6.67
N ILE A 75 -7.36 23.02 -5.70
CA ILE A 75 -6.52 22.08 -4.95
C ILE A 75 -6.90 22.12 -3.47
N ILE A 76 -6.91 20.94 -2.84
CA ILE A 76 -7.05 20.76 -1.41
C ILE A 76 -5.74 20.16 -0.89
N ILE A 77 -5.12 20.86 0.07
CA ILE A 77 -3.89 20.44 0.74
C ILE A 77 -4.22 20.12 2.19
N PRO A 78 -4.20 18.84 2.60
CA PRO A 78 -4.45 18.48 3.98
C PRO A 78 -3.29 18.89 4.87
N SER A 79 -3.58 19.47 6.03
CA SER A 79 -2.60 19.75 7.07
C SER A 79 -1.98 18.44 7.55
N ILE A 80 -0.77 18.15 7.08
CA ILE A 80 0.09 17.10 7.60
C ILE A 80 1.46 17.73 7.90
N PRO A 81 2.11 17.39 9.03
CA PRO A 81 3.42 17.95 9.32
C PRO A 81 4.39 17.73 8.16
N GLN A 82 5.10 18.78 7.77
CA GLN A 82 6.16 18.76 6.74
C GLN A 82 5.65 18.48 5.32
N TRP A 83 4.39 18.79 5.00
CA TRP A 83 3.91 18.72 3.62
C TRP A 83 4.71 19.67 2.70
N GLU A 84 5.20 20.78 3.27
CA GLU A 84 6.02 21.79 2.61
C GLU A 84 7.37 21.25 2.13
N LEU A 85 7.80 20.10 2.64
CA LEU A 85 9.03 19.41 2.19
C LEU A 85 8.76 18.47 1.01
N SER A 86 7.52 18.31 0.58
CA SER A 86 7.15 17.46 -0.53
C SER A 86 7.23 18.23 -1.84
N GLU A 87 8.31 18.04 -2.61
CA GLU A 87 8.53 18.66 -3.93
C GLU A 87 7.26 18.60 -4.78
N GLY A 88 6.68 17.41 -4.97
CA GLY A 88 5.46 17.28 -5.78
C GLY A 88 4.24 18.08 -5.27
N VAL A 89 4.07 18.27 -3.96
CA VAL A 89 2.94 19.07 -3.44
C VAL A 89 3.21 20.56 -3.60
N VAL A 90 4.48 20.97 -3.45
CA VAL A 90 4.91 22.37 -3.66
C VAL A 90 4.75 22.76 -5.13
N ASP A 91 5.16 21.88 -6.05
CA ASP A 91 5.03 22.10 -7.49
C ASP A 91 3.55 22.16 -7.90
N GLU A 92 2.74 21.19 -7.46
CA GLU A 92 1.29 21.20 -7.69
C GLU A 92 0.64 22.49 -7.16
N LEU A 93 0.98 22.94 -5.94
CA LEU A 93 0.48 24.19 -5.40
C LEU A 93 0.84 25.40 -6.29
N ALA A 94 2.08 25.47 -6.77
CA ALA A 94 2.53 26.54 -7.66
C ALA A 94 1.76 26.56 -8.99
N ASP A 95 1.42 25.39 -9.54
CA ASP A 95 0.63 25.27 -10.77
C ASP A 95 -0.80 25.79 -10.57
N PHE A 96 -1.46 25.40 -9.46
CA PHE A 96 -2.79 25.90 -9.14
C PHE A 96 -2.81 27.41 -8.85
N GLN A 97 -1.76 27.93 -8.20
CA GLN A 97 -1.59 29.37 -7.97
C GLN A 97 -1.45 30.14 -9.29
N THR A 98 -0.56 29.71 -10.17
CA THR A 98 -0.34 30.30 -11.49
C THR A 98 -1.62 30.29 -12.33
N ALA A 99 -2.40 29.21 -12.24
CA ALA A 99 -3.67 29.07 -12.95
C ALA A 99 -4.83 29.89 -12.32
N GLY A 100 -4.62 30.58 -11.20
CA GLY A 100 -5.66 31.35 -10.51
C GLY A 100 -6.80 30.49 -9.96
N LYS A 101 -6.53 29.23 -9.65
CA LYS A 101 -7.51 28.24 -9.18
C LYS A 101 -7.66 28.28 -7.67
N GLU A 102 -8.77 27.73 -7.17
CA GLU A 102 -9.06 27.74 -5.73
C GLU A 102 -8.04 26.90 -4.96
N ILE A 103 -7.59 27.39 -3.80
CA ILE A 103 -6.64 26.70 -2.92
C ILE A 103 -7.26 26.59 -1.53
N ILE A 104 -7.37 25.37 -1.04
CA ILE A 104 -7.97 25.07 0.27
C ILE A 104 -6.95 24.32 1.12
N PHE A 105 -6.57 24.90 2.25
CA PHE A 105 -5.89 24.16 3.31
C PHE A 105 -6.94 23.47 4.18
N TYR A 106 -6.84 22.15 4.30
CA TYR A 106 -7.84 21.34 5.00
C TYR A 106 -7.23 20.69 6.24
N GLU A 107 -7.75 21.00 7.42
CA GLU A 107 -7.37 20.29 8.64
C GLU A 107 -8.22 19.02 8.77
N PRO A 108 -7.65 17.81 8.63
CA PRO A 108 -8.41 16.58 8.80
C PRO A 108 -8.98 16.49 10.21
N GLU A 109 -10.17 15.91 10.35
CA GLU A 109 -10.71 15.68 11.68
C GLU A 109 -9.76 14.73 12.44
N ALA A 110 -9.63 14.90 13.76
CA ALA A 110 -8.71 14.14 14.62
C ALA A 110 -8.91 12.60 14.56
N LYS A 111 -9.93 12.16 13.82
CA LYS A 111 -10.20 10.79 13.38
C LYS A 111 -8.99 10.12 12.74
N TYR A 112 -7.98 10.81 12.18
CA TYR A 112 -6.76 10.12 11.72
C TYR A 112 -6.16 9.18 12.78
N LYS A 113 -6.14 9.57 14.07
CA LYS A 113 -5.63 8.69 15.14
C LYS A 113 -6.62 7.56 15.50
N ALA A 114 -7.92 7.81 15.39
CA ALA A 114 -8.98 6.86 15.75
C ALA A 114 -9.33 5.87 14.63
N GLU A 115 -9.40 6.32 13.37
CA GLU A 115 -9.61 5.48 12.18
C GLU A 115 -8.38 4.67 11.82
N LYS A 116 -7.17 5.16 12.13
CA LYS A 116 -5.97 4.30 12.19
C LYS A 116 -6.19 3.05 13.06
N ASN A 117 -7.04 3.12 14.10
CA ASN A 117 -7.41 1.96 14.93
C ASN A 117 -8.56 1.11 14.34
N ARG A 118 -9.38 1.66 13.43
CA ARG A 118 -10.45 0.93 12.75
C ARG A 118 -9.95 0.13 11.55
N PHE A 119 -9.12 0.73 10.69
CA PHE A 119 -8.39 0.00 9.63
C PHE A 119 -7.45 -1.07 10.19
N ARG A 120 -7.08 -0.92 11.48
CA ARG A 120 -6.29 -1.88 12.26
C ARG A 120 -6.99 -3.21 12.57
N SER A 121 -8.30 -3.32 12.31
CA SER A 121 -9.14 -4.36 12.95
C SER A 121 -9.78 -5.37 11.98
N SER A 122 -9.82 -5.10 10.68
CA SER A 122 -10.47 -6.00 9.70
C SER A 122 -9.45 -6.56 8.72
N ILE A 123 -8.79 -7.67 9.07
CA ILE A 123 -7.96 -8.42 8.11
C ILE A 123 -8.88 -9.13 7.11
N VAL A 124 -8.50 -9.16 5.83
CA VAL A 124 -9.27 -9.87 4.79
C VAL A 124 -8.97 -11.36 4.80
N VAL A 125 -7.74 -11.76 5.17
CA VAL A 125 -7.35 -13.17 5.38
C VAL A 125 -6.47 -13.25 6.61
N SER A 126 -6.71 -14.26 7.46
CA SER A 126 -5.83 -14.50 8.59
C SER A 126 -4.45 -14.97 8.12
N TYR A 127 -3.41 -14.61 8.87
CA TYR A 127 -2.06 -15.13 8.57
C TYR A 127 -2.02 -16.66 8.65
N GLN A 128 -2.86 -17.25 9.50
CA GLN A 128 -2.89 -18.68 9.70
C GLN A 128 -3.41 -19.43 8.46
N ASP A 129 -4.48 -18.94 7.83
CA ASP A 129 -5.04 -19.55 6.62
C ASP A 129 -4.03 -19.49 5.47
N ILE A 130 -3.28 -18.40 5.36
CA ILE A 130 -2.23 -18.24 4.36
C ILE A 130 -1.10 -19.24 4.60
N VAL A 131 -0.65 -19.38 5.84
CA VAL A 131 0.37 -20.37 6.21
C VAL A 131 -0.10 -21.78 5.85
N ASP A 132 -1.38 -22.10 6.06
CA ASP A 132 -1.93 -23.43 5.77
C ASP A 132 -1.95 -23.72 4.26
N VAL A 133 -2.42 -22.75 3.46
CA VAL A 133 -2.43 -22.86 2.00
C VAL A 133 -1.03 -22.97 1.43
N VAL A 134 -0.10 -22.11 1.87
CA VAL A 134 1.30 -22.12 1.40
C VAL A 134 2.01 -23.41 1.83
N SER A 135 1.82 -23.86 3.07
CA SER A 135 2.44 -25.10 3.57
C SER A 135 1.97 -26.31 2.77
N LYS A 136 0.67 -26.40 2.47
CA LYS A 136 0.10 -27.45 1.61
C LYS A 136 0.65 -27.39 0.18
N ALA A 137 0.72 -26.20 -0.41
CA ALA A 137 1.23 -26.01 -1.77
C ALA A 137 2.74 -26.34 -1.89
N VAL A 138 3.52 -26.03 -0.86
CA VAL A 138 4.95 -26.34 -0.81
C VAL A 138 5.21 -27.79 -0.38
N GLY A 139 4.23 -28.49 0.22
CA GLY A 139 4.36 -29.86 0.73
C GLY A 139 5.22 -29.94 2.00
N ILE A 140 4.98 -29.03 2.95
CA ILE A 140 5.62 -28.99 4.27
C ILE A 140 4.55 -28.94 5.36
N GLU A 141 4.86 -29.44 6.56
CA GLU A 141 3.94 -29.29 7.70
C GLU A 141 3.89 -27.83 8.17
N LYS A 142 2.70 -27.40 8.58
CA LYS A 142 2.35 -26.04 9.02
C LYS A 142 3.26 -25.54 10.16
N GLU A 143 3.55 -26.42 11.11
CA GLU A 143 4.37 -26.15 12.30
C GLU A 143 5.80 -25.79 11.91
N ASN A 144 6.31 -26.37 10.82
CA ASN A 144 7.65 -26.08 10.33
C ASN A 144 7.76 -24.65 9.76
N THR A 145 6.71 -24.15 9.10
CA THR A 145 6.65 -22.78 8.55
C THR A 145 6.69 -21.70 9.64
N LEU A 146 6.13 -22.01 10.81
CA LEU A 146 6.13 -21.13 11.99
C LEU A 146 7.38 -21.29 12.88
N SER A 147 8.02 -22.47 12.87
CA SER A 147 9.20 -22.79 13.71
C SER A 147 10.48 -22.03 13.31
N LYS A 148 11.53 -21.97 14.13
CA LYS A 148 12.85 -21.42 13.73
C LYS A 148 13.68 -22.34 12.79
N LYS A 149 13.12 -23.46 12.32
CA LYS A 149 13.82 -24.47 11.52
C LYS A 149 14.19 -23.92 10.14
N GLN A 150 15.47 -24.00 9.76
CA GLN A 150 16.06 -23.26 8.63
C GLN A 150 16.39 -24.13 7.41
N THR A 151 15.55 -25.08 7.00
CA THR A 151 15.76 -25.61 5.63
C THR A 151 15.36 -24.52 4.64
N ARG A 152 16.10 -24.38 3.54
CA ARG A 152 15.84 -23.35 2.50
C ARG A 152 14.36 -23.33 2.08
N ARG A 153 13.75 -24.51 1.95
CA ARG A 153 12.33 -24.69 1.60
C ARG A 153 11.35 -24.13 2.65
N ILE A 154 11.67 -24.24 3.94
CA ILE A 154 10.85 -23.69 5.03
C ILE A 154 11.00 -22.16 5.10
N ALA A 155 12.23 -21.64 4.92
CA ALA A 155 12.47 -20.19 4.89
C ALA A 155 11.72 -19.54 3.73
N ASP A 156 11.80 -20.14 2.53
CA ASP A 156 11.10 -19.70 1.32
C ASP A 156 9.58 -19.63 1.54
N ALA A 157 8.98 -20.70 2.08
CA ALA A 157 7.55 -20.75 2.36
C ALA A 157 7.11 -19.65 3.33
N ARG A 158 7.93 -19.33 4.32
CA ARG A 158 7.63 -18.28 5.30
C ARG A 158 7.72 -16.88 4.70
N HIS A 159 8.74 -16.62 3.88
CA HIS A 159 8.83 -15.36 3.15
C HIS A 159 7.61 -15.19 2.24
N LEU A 160 7.24 -16.24 1.50
CA LEU A 160 6.08 -16.23 0.61
C LEU A 160 4.75 -16.04 1.36
N ALA A 161 4.56 -16.68 2.51
CA ALA A 161 3.35 -16.50 3.32
C ALA A 161 3.20 -15.05 3.81
N ARG A 162 4.29 -14.41 4.24
CA ARG A 162 4.27 -12.98 4.62
C ARG A 162 3.99 -12.09 3.43
N TYR A 163 4.59 -12.39 2.27
CA TYR A 163 4.36 -11.67 1.03
C TYR A 163 2.89 -11.70 0.62
N ILE A 164 2.29 -12.90 0.58
CA ILE A 164 0.87 -13.09 0.27
C ILE A 164 -0.02 -12.39 1.29
N PHE A 165 0.31 -12.45 2.59
CA PHE A 165 -0.44 -11.71 3.60
C PHE A 165 -0.45 -10.21 3.32
N MET A 166 0.68 -9.63 2.92
CA MET A 166 0.76 -8.20 2.64
C MET A 166 0.01 -7.80 1.36
N ILE A 167 -0.07 -8.69 0.37
CA ILE A 167 -0.89 -8.50 -0.84
C ILE A 167 -2.38 -8.54 -0.49
N MET A 168 -2.80 -9.61 0.19
CA MET A 168 -4.21 -9.89 0.51
C MET A 168 -4.79 -8.92 1.54
N ASN A 169 -3.91 -8.29 2.31
CA ASN A 169 -4.26 -7.31 3.33
C ASN A 169 -3.53 -5.99 3.06
N SER A 170 -3.63 -5.46 1.84
CA SER A 170 -2.94 -4.26 1.34
C SER A 170 -3.28 -2.95 2.07
N HIS A 171 -4.23 -2.98 3.01
CA HIS A 171 -4.57 -1.88 3.92
C HIS A 171 -3.81 -1.89 5.26
N ILE A 172 -3.29 -3.03 5.72
CA ILE A 172 -2.61 -3.20 7.03
C ILE A 172 -1.16 -2.67 7.08
N THR A 173 -0.78 -1.85 8.06
CA THR A 173 0.61 -1.34 8.17
C THR A 173 1.65 -2.44 8.49
N TYR A 174 2.93 -2.30 8.09
CA TYR A 174 3.95 -3.32 8.43
C TYR A 174 4.15 -3.55 9.94
N PRO A 175 4.16 -2.52 10.82
CA PRO A 175 4.20 -2.73 12.26
C PRO A 175 3.02 -3.53 12.79
N GLU A 176 1.86 -3.41 12.15
CA GLU A 176 0.66 -4.12 12.52
C GLU A 176 0.62 -5.55 12.00
N ALA A 177 1.00 -5.76 10.74
CA ALA A 177 1.27 -7.09 10.23
C ALA A 177 2.29 -7.83 11.10
N GLY A 178 3.31 -7.11 11.60
CA GLY A 178 4.28 -7.64 12.58
C GLY A 178 3.60 -8.13 13.85
N ARG A 179 2.75 -7.30 14.47
CA ARG A 179 1.95 -7.68 15.65
C ARG A 179 1.05 -8.89 15.37
N LEU A 180 0.34 -8.90 14.24
CA LEU A 180 -0.59 -9.98 13.86
C LEU A 180 0.12 -11.32 13.62
N MET A 181 1.37 -11.28 13.14
CA MET A 181 2.18 -12.47 12.88
C MET A 181 3.12 -12.85 14.04
N GLY A 182 3.19 -12.05 15.11
CA GLY A 182 4.18 -12.22 16.17
C GLY A 182 5.64 -12.06 15.70
N THR A 183 5.89 -11.15 14.74
CA THR A 183 7.23 -10.91 14.16
C THR A 183 7.55 -9.42 14.10
N ASP A 184 8.83 -9.07 13.97
CA ASP A 184 9.20 -7.67 13.79
C ASP A 184 8.91 -7.20 12.35
N HIS A 185 8.48 -5.94 12.22
CA HIS A 185 8.19 -5.34 10.92
C HIS A 185 9.38 -5.34 9.95
N SER A 186 10.62 -5.27 10.45
CA SER A 186 11.82 -5.42 9.60
C SER A 186 11.91 -6.81 8.96
N THR A 187 11.42 -7.85 9.63
CA THR A 187 11.35 -9.22 9.09
C THR A 187 10.34 -9.32 7.96
N ILE A 188 9.25 -8.54 8.05
CA ILE A 188 8.26 -8.43 6.97
C ILE A 188 8.91 -7.73 5.78
N CYS A 189 9.51 -6.55 5.98
CA CYS A 189 10.21 -5.83 4.91
C CYS A 189 11.24 -6.73 4.20
N HIS A 190 12.07 -7.45 4.95
CA HIS A 190 13.03 -8.39 4.39
C HIS A 190 12.36 -9.50 3.57
N SER A 191 11.20 -9.99 4.03
CA SER A 191 10.44 -11.00 3.29
C SER A 191 9.86 -10.48 1.98
N LEU A 192 9.46 -9.20 1.95
CA LEU A 192 8.98 -8.54 0.74
C LEU A 192 10.10 -8.42 -0.29
N THR A 193 11.22 -7.81 0.10
CA THR A 193 12.40 -7.68 -0.76
C THR A 193 12.86 -9.03 -1.30
N PHE A 194 12.96 -10.05 -0.44
CA PHE A 194 13.32 -11.40 -0.86
C PHE A 194 12.39 -11.97 -1.94
N CYS A 195 11.06 -11.77 -1.79
CA CYS A 195 10.10 -12.27 -2.76
C CYS A 195 10.13 -11.45 -4.05
N ASP A 196 10.22 -10.12 -3.97
CA ASP A 196 10.29 -9.25 -5.14
C ASP A 196 11.53 -9.55 -5.99
N ASP A 197 12.71 -9.66 -5.37
CA ASP A 197 13.96 -10.01 -6.05
C ASP A 197 13.84 -11.36 -6.77
N ARG A 198 13.21 -12.34 -6.12
CA ARG A 198 13.06 -13.69 -6.66
C ARG A 198 12.02 -13.76 -7.78
N LEU A 199 10.89 -13.07 -7.63
CA LEU A 199 9.82 -13.00 -8.63
C LEU A 199 10.26 -12.24 -9.88
N ASN A 200 11.08 -11.20 -9.72
CA ASN A 200 11.60 -10.37 -10.81
C ASN A 200 12.92 -10.90 -11.40
N SER A 201 13.48 -11.99 -10.85
CA SER A 201 14.71 -12.57 -11.37
C SER A 201 14.57 -13.06 -12.82
N VAL A 202 15.60 -12.83 -13.64
CA VAL A 202 15.64 -13.22 -15.06
C VAL A 202 15.44 -14.72 -15.26
N ALA A 203 15.92 -15.52 -14.30
CA ALA A 203 15.79 -16.97 -14.31
C ALA A 203 14.36 -17.47 -14.07
N LYS A 204 13.42 -16.59 -13.65
CA LYS A 204 12.02 -16.86 -13.28
C LYS A 204 11.87 -18.19 -12.53
N ASP A 205 11.90 -18.14 -11.20
CA ASP A 205 11.61 -19.31 -10.36
C ASP A 205 10.14 -19.76 -10.55
N LYS A 206 9.89 -20.55 -11.60
CA LYS A 206 8.55 -20.97 -12.03
C LYS A 206 7.81 -21.70 -10.93
N LYS A 207 8.52 -22.43 -10.07
CA LYS A 207 7.93 -23.16 -8.96
C LYS A 207 7.46 -22.19 -7.88
N PHE A 208 8.27 -21.20 -7.53
CA PHE A 208 7.90 -20.16 -6.57
C PHE A 208 6.71 -19.32 -7.06
N ILE A 209 6.71 -18.95 -8.35
CA ILE A 209 5.60 -18.23 -8.99
C ILE A 209 4.32 -19.06 -8.97
N ALA A 210 4.37 -20.33 -9.38
CA ALA A 210 3.20 -21.20 -9.41
C ALA A 210 2.60 -21.42 -8.01
N VAL A 211 3.44 -21.56 -6.97
CA VAL A 211 2.96 -21.66 -5.58
C VAL A 211 2.24 -20.37 -5.16
N LYS A 212 2.80 -19.19 -5.49
CA LYS A 212 2.17 -17.89 -5.20
C LYS A 212 0.80 -17.78 -5.87
N GLU A 213 0.71 -18.05 -7.17
CA GLU A 213 -0.52 -17.91 -7.96
C GLU A 213 -1.61 -18.88 -7.49
N ASN A 214 -1.25 -20.14 -7.23
CA ASN A 214 -2.20 -21.12 -6.73
C ASN A 214 -2.72 -20.74 -5.32
N ALA A 215 -1.84 -20.27 -4.44
CA ALA A 215 -2.23 -19.83 -3.11
C ALA A 215 -3.19 -18.63 -3.15
N LEU A 216 -2.90 -17.63 -3.99
CA LEU A 216 -3.79 -16.47 -4.18
C LEU A 216 -5.16 -16.87 -4.72
N LYS A 217 -5.21 -17.82 -5.67
CA LYS A 217 -6.46 -18.34 -6.22
C LYS A 217 -7.32 -18.99 -5.13
N ILE A 218 -6.76 -19.95 -4.39
CA ILE A 218 -7.47 -20.66 -3.31
C ILE A 218 -7.99 -19.68 -2.26
N LEU A 219 -7.16 -18.74 -1.82
CA LEU A 219 -7.52 -17.76 -0.80
C LEU A 219 -8.57 -16.72 -1.27
N SER A 220 -8.71 -16.53 -2.59
CA SER A 220 -9.75 -15.66 -3.15
C SER A 220 -11.09 -16.38 -3.25
N GLU A 221 -11.08 -17.65 -3.70
CA GLU A 221 -12.29 -18.50 -3.78
C GLU A 221 -12.91 -18.74 -2.40
N GLN A 222 -12.08 -18.86 -1.35
CA GLN A 222 -12.55 -19.02 0.04
C GLN A 222 -13.30 -17.80 0.61
N LYS A 223 -13.23 -16.64 -0.05
CA LYS A 223 -13.91 -15.41 0.39
C LYS A 223 -15.24 -15.14 -0.31
N GLU A 224 -15.53 -15.85 -1.40
CA GLU A 224 -16.78 -15.70 -2.15
C GLU A 224 -17.91 -16.61 -1.62
N LEU A 225 -17.68 -17.25 -0.46
CA LEU A 225 -18.63 -18.07 0.31
C LEU A 225 -18.99 -17.37 1.63
#